data_AF-A0A839LHU7-F1
#
_entry.id   AF-A0A839LHU7-F1
#
_cell.length_a   1.000
_cell.length_b   1.000
_cell.length_c   1.000
_cell.angle_alpha   90.00
_cell.angle_beta   90.00
_cell.angle_gamma   90.00
#
_symmetry.space_group_name_H-M   'P 1'
#
loop_
_entity.id
_entity.type
_entity.pdbx_description
1 polymer ?
#
loop_
_entity_poly.entity_id
_entity_poly.type
_entity_poly.pdbx_seq_one_letter_code
_entity_poly.pdbx_strand_id
1 'polypeptide(L)'
;MNADMPKLALALEYADIAAGLYIDGGSDHAARLLAGAAEKLLGDLGRLVMSMPPKDEVQHLLTEVALNHEAPVELPRSHISSRNRQPSLDRVSELGALLDSEARQETSALLRACWYTLESLGLEAVAPDRLEEAIEMSTIYAPD
;
A
#
# COMPACT_ATOMS: atom_id res chain seq x y z
N MET A 1 -18.07 19.30 -8.22
CA MET A 1 -17.67 18.14 -7.41
C MET A 1 -16.30 17.70 -7.91
N ASN A 2 -15.26 17.84 -7.11
CA ASN A 2 -13.88 17.48 -7.49
C ASN A 2 -13.79 15.96 -7.69
N ALA A 3 -13.48 15.53 -8.92
CA ALA A 3 -13.34 14.12 -9.28
C ALA A 3 -12.12 13.44 -8.63
N ASP A 4 -11.28 14.21 -7.94
CA ASP A 4 -10.02 13.76 -7.36
C ASP A 4 -10.15 13.29 -5.90
N MET A 5 -11.24 13.70 -5.24
CA MET A 5 -11.58 13.27 -3.88
C MET A 5 -11.80 11.75 -3.75
N PRO A 6 -12.61 11.09 -4.59
CA PRO A 6 -12.76 9.63 -4.51
C PRO A 6 -11.48 8.88 -4.89
N LYS A 7 -10.58 9.49 -5.66
CA LYS A 7 -9.30 8.86 -6.01
C LYS A 7 -8.34 8.81 -4.83
N LEU A 8 -8.32 9.87 -4.01
CA LEU A 8 -7.50 9.88 -2.79
C LEU A 8 -7.99 8.82 -1.81
N ALA A 9 -9.30 8.79 -1.53
CA ALA A 9 -9.88 7.78 -0.64
C ALA A 9 -9.57 6.35 -1.11
N LEU A 10 -9.72 6.09 -2.42
CA LEU A 10 -9.39 4.78 -2.99
C LEU A 10 -7.89 4.44 -2.90
N ALA A 11 -7.01 5.44 -3.05
CA ALA A 11 -5.58 5.23 -2.93
C ALA A 11 -5.17 4.88 -1.50
N LEU A 12 -5.76 5.54 -0.50
CA LEU A 12 -5.56 5.24 0.92
C LEU A 12 -6.08 3.84 1.27
N GLU A 13 -7.26 3.47 0.77
CA GLU A 13 -7.82 2.13 0.95
C GLU A 13 -6.91 1.04 0.36
N TYR A 14 -6.41 1.23 -0.87
CA TYR A 14 -5.48 0.28 -1.47
C TYR A 14 -4.15 0.19 -0.72
N ALA A 15 -3.65 1.31 -0.19
CA ALA A 15 -2.46 1.32 0.65
C ALA A 15 -2.69 0.56 1.96
N ASP A 16 -3.85 0.73 2.62
CA ASP A 16 -4.19 0.02 3.85
C ASP A 16 -4.31 -1.50 3.64
N ILE A 17 -5.04 -1.93 2.60
CA ILE A 17 -5.21 -3.35 2.30
C ILE A 17 -3.87 -3.97 1.91
N ALA A 18 -3.07 -3.29 1.09
CA ALA A 18 -1.74 -3.76 0.72
C ALA A 18 -0.82 -3.91 1.94
N ALA A 19 -0.84 -2.94 2.84
CA ALA A 19 -0.06 -2.97 4.07
C ALA A 19 -0.52 -4.10 5.00
N GLY A 20 -1.83 -4.29 5.18
CA GLY A 20 -2.38 -5.41 5.95
C GLY A 20 -1.96 -6.77 5.37
N LEU A 21 -2.04 -6.95 4.05
CA LEU A 21 -1.55 -8.18 3.41
C LEU A 21 -0.05 -8.39 3.60
N TYR A 22 0.75 -7.32 3.58
CA TYR A 22 2.18 -7.38 3.82
C TYR A 22 2.52 -7.80 5.27
N ILE A 23 1.86 -7.17 6.26
CA ILE A 23 2.04 -7.44 7.69
C ILE A 23 1.59 -8.86 8.04
N ASP A 24 0.37 -9.25 7.63
CA ASP A 24 -0.24 -10.52 8.00
C ASP A 24 0.37 -11.73 7.27
N GLY A 25 1.30 -11.51 6.32
CA GLY A 25 1.83 -12.57 5.47
C GLY A 25 0.77 -13.15 4.53
N GLY A 26 -0.12 -12.28 4.03
CA GLY A 26 -1.12 -12.61 3.03
C GLY A 26 -0.50 -12.84 1.64
N SER A 27 -1.30 -12.65 0.58
CA SER A 27 -0.79 -12.83 -0.78
C SER A 27 0.16 -11.70 -1.17
N ASP A 28 1.47 -11.98 -1.26
CA ASP A 28 2.49 -11.01 -1.68
C ASP A 28 2.19 -10.42 -3.07
N HIS A 29 1.66 -11.24 -3.99
CA HIS A 29 1.27 -10.76 -5.32
C HIS A 29 0.10 -9.78 -5.28
N ALA A 30 -0.93 -10.04 -4.47
CA ALA A 30 -2.05 -9.12 -4.31
C ALA A 30 -1.63 -7.83 -3.60
N ALA A 31 -0.79 -7.96 -2.56
CA ALA A 31 -0.21 -6.82 -1.84
C ALA A 31 0.58 -5.93 -2.80
N ARG A 32 1.42 -6.50 -3.67
CA ARG A 32 2.18 -5.77 -4.68
C ARG A 32 1.28 -5.02 -5.67
N LEU A 33 0.24 -5.67 -6.18
CA LEU A 33 -0.67 -5.05 -7.15
C LEU A 33 -1.44 -3.87 -6.53
N LEU A 34 -1.92 -4.04 -5.29
CA LEU A 34 -2.63 -2.99 -4.56
C LEU A 34 -1.69 -1.83 -4.20
N ALA A 35 -0.49 -2.11 -3.71
CA ALA A 35 0.51 -1.08 -3.42
C ALA A 35 0.90 -0.29 -4.68
N GLY A 36 1.07 -0.98 -5.83
CA GLY A 36 1.35 -0.31 -7.10
C GLY A 36 0.18 0.53 -7.63
N ALA A 37 -1.06 0.09 -7.39
CA ALA A 37 -2.24 0.89 -7.73
C ALA A 37 -2.35 2.14 -6.85
N ALA A 38 -2.11 2.00 -5.54
CA ALA A 38 -2.08 3.12 -4.60
C ALA A 38 -1.01 4.14 -4.97
N GLU A 39 0.23 3.69 -5.21
CA GLU A 39 1.37 4.54 -5.59
C GLU A 39 1.03 5.36 -6.84
N LYS A 40 0.48 4.71 -7.87
CA LYS A 40 0.11 5.39 -9.10
C LYS A 40 -0.96 6.45 -8.89
N LEU A 41 -2.01 6.14 -8.11
CA LEU A 41 -3.09 7.08 -7.83
C LEU A 41 -2.59 8.29 -7.03
N LEU A 42 -1.75 8.05 -6.02
CA LEU A 42 -1.12 9.12 -5.23
C LEU A 42 -0.17 9.96 -6.09
N GLY A 43 0.62 9.34 -6.97
CA GLY A 43 1.50 10.04 -7.89
C GLY A 43 0.77 10.91 -8.90
N ASP A 44 -0.35 10.41 -9.46
CA ASP A 44 -1.21 11.18 -10.36
C ASP A 44 -1.85 12.38 -9.63
N LEU A 45 -2.30 12.18 -8.37
CA LEU A 45 -2.81 13.26 -7.52
C LEU A 45 -1.72 14.28 -7.20
N GLY A 46 -0.51 13.84 -6.86
CA GLY A 46 0.60 14.74 -6.56
C GLY A 46 0.99 15.60 -7.75
N ARG A 47 1.03 15.03 -8.96
CA ARG A 47 1.24 15.80 -10.20
C ARG A 47 0.16 16.84 -10.42
N LEU A 48 -1.09 16.50 -10.13
CA LEU A 48 -2.21 17.43 -10.27
C LEU A 48 -2.10 18.58 -9.27
N VAL A 49 -1.81 18.30 -8.00
CA VAL A 49 -1.62 19.32 -6.95
C VAL A 49 -0.46 20.26 -7.32
N MET A 50 0.67 19.73 -7.77
CA MET A 50 1.83 20.53 -8.17
C MET A 50 1.59 21.37 -9.44
N SER A 51 0.61 21.00 -10.27
CA SER A 51 0.23 21.75 -11.47
C SER A 51 -0.72 22.92 -11.20
N MET A 52 -1.31 22.97 -9.99
CA MET A 52 -2.20 24.05 -9.56
C MET A 52 -1.39 25.15 -8.84
N PRO A 53 -1.74 26.44 -8.99
CA PRO A 53 -1.11 27.48 -8.20
C PRO A 53 -1.33 27.20 -6.70
N PRO A 54 -0.34 27.49 -5.83
CA PRO A 54 -0.43 27.16 -4.41
C PRO A 54 -1.66 27.83 -3.81
N LYS A 55 -2.64 27.01 -3.44
CA LYS A 55 -3.83 27.42 -2.70
C LYS A 55 -3.94 26.48 -1.51
N ASP A 56 -3.76 27.05 -0.33
CA ASP A 56 -3.98 26.41 0.96
C ASP A 56 -5.34 25.69 1.02
N GLU A 57 -6.32 26.16 0.23
CA GLU A 57 -7.66 25.61 0.06
C GLU A 57 -7.69 24.18 -0.51
N VAL A 58 -6.76 23.80 -1.40
CA VAL A 58 -6.68 22.44 -1.95
C VAL A 58 -6.12 21.48 -0.90
N GLN A 59 -5.09 21.90 -0.17
CA GLN A 59 -4.53 21.11 0.93
C GLN A 59 -5.60 20.89 2.00
N HIS A 60 -6.31 21.94 2.39
CA HIS A 60 -7.36 21.87 3.41
C HIS A 60 -8.50 20.91 3.03
N LEU A 61 -8.89 20.87 1.74
CA LEU A 61 -9.89 19.93 1.23
C LEU A 61 -9.39 18.48 1.22
N LEU A 62 -8.12 18.24 0.85
CA LEU A 62 -7.52 16.91 0.88
C LEU A 62 -7.43 16.39 2.32
N THR A 63 -7.03 17.25 3.26
CA THR A 63 -7.02 16.93 4.70
C THR A 63 -8.41 16.60 5.22
N GLU A 64 -9.45 17.38 4.88
CA GLU A 64 -10.82 17.10 5.32
C GLU A 64 -11.35 15.74 4.83
N VAL A 65 -11.09 15.35 3.59
CA VAL A 65 -11.56 14.04 3.10
C VAL A 65 -10.83 12.90 3.78
N ALA A 66 -9.53 13.07 3.95
CA ALA A 66 -8.73 12.00 4.49
C ALA A 66 -8.97 11.83 6.01
N LEU A 67 -9.37 12.90 6.73
CA LEU A 67 -9.94 12.80 8.09
C LEU A 67 -11.33 12.13 8.14
N ASN A 68 -12.13 12.26 7.09
CA ASN A 68 -13.46 11.63 6.99
C ASN A 68 -13.41 10.20 6.43
N HIS A 69 -12.22 9.68 6.13
CA HIS A 69 -12.05 8.33 5.63
C HIS A 69 -12.09 7.33 6.79
N GLU A 70 -13.27 6.78 7.08
CA GLU A 70 -13.39 5.54 7.86
C GLU A 70 -13.03 4.36 6.94
N ALA A 71 -11.82 3.83 7.08
CA ALA A 71 -11.41 2.61 6.39
C ALA A 71 -12.37 1.45 6.78
N PRO A 72 -13.02 0.76 5.81
CA PRO A 72 -13.83 -0.40 6.12
C PRO A 72 -12.95 -1.51 6.70
N VAL A 73 -13.15 -1.83 7.98
CA VAL A 73 -12.49 -2.97 8.63
C VAL A 73 -13.14 -4.26 8.13
N GLU A 74 -12.69 -4.76 6.98
CA GLU A 74 -12.99 -6.12 6.56
C GLU A 74 -11.84 -7.07 6.93
N LEU A 75 -12.16 -8.01 7.84
CA LEU A 75 -11.27 -9.09 8.26
C LEU A 75 -10.88 -9.99 7.07
N PRO A 76 -9.61 -10.38 6.93
CA PRO A 76 -9.20 -11.38 5.95
C PRO A 76 -9.91 -12.71 6.22
N ARG A 77 -10.77 -13.14 5.29
CA ARG A 77 -11.29 -14.51 5.28
C ARG A 77 -10.12 -15.48 5.12
N SER A 78 -9.88 -16.28 6.15
CA SER A 78 -8.85 -17.32 6.19
C SER A 78 -9.05 -18.30 5.03
N HIS A 79 -8.23 -18.20 3.99
CA HIS A 79 -8.17 -19.23 2.95
C HIS A 79 -7.25 -20.36 3.44
N ILE A 80 -7.90 -21.47 3.79
CA ILE A 80 -7.29 -22.72 4.24
C ILE A 80 -6.31 -23.24 3.19
N SER A 81 -5.03 -23.25 3.55
CA SER A 81 -3.97 -24.02 2.89
C SER A 81 -4.33 -25.50 2.90
N SER A 82 -4.56 -26.09 1.74
CA SER A 82 -4.61 -27.54 1.55
C SER A 82 -4.33 -27.88 0.08
N ARG A 83 -3.05 -27.87 -0.32
CA ARG A 83 -2.63 -28.56 -1.54
C ARG A 83 -1.45 -29.49 -1.26
N ASN A 84 -1.86 -30.75 -1.10
CA ASN A 84 -1.13 -32.01 -1.04
C ASN A 84 0.30 -31.96 -1.64
N ARG A 85 1.31 -32.26 -0.82
CA ARG A 85 2.72 -32.37 -1.22
C ARG A 85 2.94 -33.66 -2.04
N GLN A 86 3.40 -33.54 -3.28
CA GLN A 86 4.01 -34.64 -4.06
C GLN A 86 5.50 -34.34 -4.33
N PRO A 87 6.39 -35.34 -4.29
CA PRO A 87 7.82 -35.15 -4.05
C PRO A 87 8.63 -34.97 -5.36
N SER A 88 8.36 -33.89 -6.08
CA SER A 88 9.23 -33.39 -7.16
C SER A 88 9.40 -31.86 -7.08
N LEU A 89 9.27 -31.30 -5.87
CA LEU A 89 8.99 -29.89 -5.60
C LEU A 89 10.20 -29.06 -5.13
N ASP A 90 11.38 -29.60 -4.84
CA ASP A 90 12.43 -28.80 -4.17
C ASP A 90 12.92 -27.61 -5.02
N ARG A 91 13.19 -27.80 -6.32
CA ARG A 91 13.59 -26.66 -7.20
C ARG A 91 12.46 -25.68 -7.50
N VAL A 92 11.23 -26.15 -7.58
CA VAL A 92 10.05 -25.29 -7.81
C VAL A 92 9.70 -24.52 -6.53
N SER A 93 9.94 -25.12 -5.36
CA SER A 93 9.75 -24.51 -4.05
C SER A 93 10.81 -23.45 -3.75
N GLU A 94 12.08 -23.69 -4.13
CA GLU A 94 13.14 -22.68 -4.03
C GLU A 94 12.86 -21.48 -4.94
N LEU A 95 12.47 -21.72 -6.20
CA LEU A 95 12.13 -20.64 -7.12
C LEU A 95 10.88 -19.87 -6.67
N GLY A 96 9.87 -20.58 -6.13
CA GLY A 96 8.69 -19.96 -5.52
C GLY A 96 9.05 -19.07 -4.32
N ALA A 97 9.89 -19.57 -3.41
CA ALA A 97 10.35 -18.80 -2.25
C ALA A 97 11.16 -17.55 -2.65
N LEU A 98 11.96 -17.62 -3.71
CA LEU A 98 12.70 -16.46 -4.24
C LEU A 98 11.76 -15.42 -4.87
N LEU A 99 10.77 -15.86 -5.65
CA LEU A 99 9.78 -14.97 -6.28
C LEU A 99 8.86 -14.31 -5.24
N ASP A 100 8.48 -15.03 -4.19
CA ASP A 100 7.70 -14.49 -3.07
C ASP A 100 8.53 -13.45 -2.30
N SER A 101 9.83 -13.72 -2.09
CA SER A 101 10.77 -12.74 -1.48
C SER A 101 10.94 -11.48 -2.33
N GLU A 102 11.02 -11.60 -3.66
CA GLU A 102 11.13 -10.46 -4.59
C GLU A 102 9.84 -9.63 -4.58
N ALA A 103 8.68 -10.29 -4.66
CA ALA A 103 7.37 -9.61 -4.59
C ALA A 103 7.19 -8.88 -3.25
N ARG A 104 7.65 -9.47 -2.14
CA ARG A 104 7.61 -8.85 -0.82
C ARG A 104 8.53 -7.64 -0.72
N GLN A 105 9.74 -7.70 -1.29
CA GLN A 105 10.66 -6.55 -1.37
C GLN A 105 10.06 -5.42 -2.21
N GLU A 106 9.53 -5.73 -3.40
CA GLU A 106 8.87 -4.74 -4.26
C GLU A 106 7.66 -4.12 -3.57
N THR A 107 6.84 -4.91 -2.89
CA THR A 107 5.71 -4.41 -2.09
C THR A 107 6.19 -3.42 -1.05
N SER A 108 7.25 -3.74 -0.30
CA SER A 108 7.80 -2.82 0.70
C SER A 108 8.30 -1.50 0.11
N ALA A 109 8.89 -1.55 -1.10
CA ALA A 109 9.34 -0.35 -1.79
C ALA A 109 8.16 0.53 -2.23
N LEU A 110 7.09 -0.09 -2.74
CA LEU A 110 5.87 0.60 -3.14
C LEU A 110 5.12 1.23 -1.96
N LEU A 111 5.04 0.52 -0.81
CA LEU A 111 4.44 1.06 0.41
C LEU A 111 5.22 2.29 0.93
N ARG A 112 6.55 2.24 0.92
CA ARG A 112 7.38 3.41 1.23
C ARG A 112 7.16 4.57 0.26
N ALA A 113 7.04 4.29 -1.04
CA ALA A 113 6.76 5.32 -2.04
C ALA A 113 5.39 5.98 -1.81
N CYS A 114 4.38 5.22 -1.39
CA CYS A 114 3.07 5.76 -1.01
C CYS A 114 3.20 6.73 0.17
N TRP A 115 3.92 6.33 1.23
CA TRP A 115 4.17 7.18 2.39
C TRP A 115 4.90 8.47 2.03
N TYR A 116 6.01 8.38 1.30
CA TYR A 116 6.74 9.58 0.88
C TYR A 116 5.90 10.52 0.01
N THR A 117 4.98 9.96 -0.78
CA THR A 117 4.06 10.78 -1.56
C THR A 117 3.06 11.49 -0.64
N LEU A 118 2.52 10.81 0.37
CA LEU A 118 1.65 11.43 1.36
C LEU A 118 2.37 12.53 2.16
N GLU A 119 3.61 12.27 2.61
CA GLU A 119 4.48 13.29 3.24
C GLU A 119 4.67 14.50 2.33
N SER A 120 4.99 14.27 1.05
CA SER A 120 5.21 15.37 0.09
C SER A 120 3.97 16.23 -0.14
N LEU A 121 2.79 15.69 0.13
CA LEU A 121 1.50 16.36 0.01
C LEU A 121 1.00 16.95 1.34
N GLY A 122 1.73 16.76 2.44
CA GLY A 122 1.31 17.17 3.78
C GLY A 122 0.10 16.38 4.31
N LEU A 123 0.01 15.12 3.90
CA LEU A 123 -1.09 14.20 4.22
C LEU A 123 -0.61 13.06 5.13
N GLU A 124 0.42 13.26 5.97
CA GLU A 124 0.88 12.22 6.90
C GLU A 124 -0.20 11.84 7.91
N ALA A 125 -0.94 12.84 8.41
CA ALA A 125 -1.95 12.67 9.47
C ALA A 125 -3.13 11.76 9.08
N VAL A 126 -3.20 11.36 7.82
CA VAL A 126 -4.29 10.58 7.24
C VAL A 126 -3.79 9.32 6.53
N ALA A 127 -2.49 9.04 6.66
CA ALA A 127 -1.93 7.76 6.26
C ALA A 127 -2.57 6.65 7.11
N PRO A 128 -2.90 5.48 6.54
CA PRO A 128 -3.42 4.36 7.32
C PRO A 128 -2.40 3.87 8.35
N ASP A 129 -2.84 3.55 9.57
CA ASP A 129 -1.96 3.04 10.64
C ASP A 129 -1.13 1.82 10.19
N ARG A 130 -1.76 0.92 9.43
CA ARG A 130 -1.09 -0.28 8.90
C ARG A 130 0.01 0.06 7.90
N LEU A 131 -0.11 1.17 7.17
CA LEU A 131 0.95 1.62 6.25
C LEU A 131 2.20 2.02 7.04
N GLU A 132 2.03 2.76 8.14
CA GLU A 132 3.12 3.14 9.03
C GLU A 132 3.78 1.90 9.65
N GLU A 133 2.98 0.98 10.19
CA GLU A 133 3.46 -0.30 10.74
C GLU A 133 4.22 -1.14 9.70
N ALA A 134 3.71 -1.23 8.47
CA ALA A 134 4.37 -1.96 7.40
C ALA A 134 5.72 -1.35 7.02
N ILE A 135 5.84 -0.02 7.07
CA ILE A 135 7.09 0.68 6.82
C ILE A 135 8.08 0.36 7.93
N GLU A 136 7.69 0.51 9.20
CA GLU A 136 8.54 0.17 10.35
C GLU A 136 9.08 -1.25 10.24
N MET A 137 8.20 -2.24 10.00
CA MET A 137 8.58 -3.65 9.80
C MET A 137 9.57 -3.85 8.65
N SER A 138 9.35 -3.15 7.53
CA SER A 138 10.21 -3.27 6.35
C SER A 138 11.62 -2.68 6.58
N THR A 139 11.76 -1.69 7.46
CA THR A 139 13.06 -1.06 7.81
C THR A 139 13.91 -1.93 8.73
N ILE A 140 13.30 -2.84 9.49
CA ILE A 140 14.00 -3.74 10.42
C ILE A 140 14.60 -4.95 9.68
N TYR A 141 14.05 -5.32 8.53
CA TYR A 141 14.44 -6.49 7.72
C TYR A 141 15.20 -6.12 6.43
N ALA A 142 16.08 -5.12 6.47
CA ALA A 142 17.12 -5.00 5.44
C ALA A 142 18.29 -5.93 5.83
N PRO A 143 18.45 -7.12 5.22
CA PRO A 143 19.68 -7.89 5.40
C PRO A 143 20.84 -7.12 4.76
N ASP A 144 21.91 -6.92 5.53
CA ASP A 144 23.23 -6.51 5.04
C ASP A 144 23.78 -7.50 3.99
#